data_AF-A0A101I2N4-F1
#
_entry.id   AF-A0A101I2N4-F1
#
_cell.length_a   1.000
_cell.length_b   1.000
_cell.length_c   1.000
_cell.angle_alpha   90.00
_cell.angle_beta   90.00
_cell.angle_gamma   90.00
#
_symmetry.space_group_name_H-M   'P 1'
#
loop_
_entity.id
_entity.type
_entity.pdbx_description
1 polymer ?
#
loop_
_entity_poly.entity_id
_entity_poly.type
_entity_poly.pdbx_seq_one_letter_code
_entity_poly.pdbx_strand_id
1 'polypeptide(L)' 'MAVIPSQIDENKLYTVSEVAEILNVTEQTVRKHLKVKLLKGKKIGKKWYIEGREIKKFIEG' A
#
# COMPACT_ATOMS: atom_id res chain seq x y z
N MET A 1 8.62 -9.97 -10.06
CA MET A 1 9.11 -8.67 -10.58
C MET A 1 9.31 -7.84 -9.33
N ALA A 2 10.55 -7.61 -8.88
CA ALA A 2 10.80 -6.93 -7.61
C ALA A 2 10.61 -5.43 -7.81
N VAL A 3 9.54 -4.86 -7.26
CA VAL A 3 9.36 -3.41 -7.24
C VAL A 3 10.31 -2.83 -6.19
N ILE A 4 11.17 -1.93 -6.65
CA ILE A 4 12.18 -1.25 -5.84
C ILE A 4 11.45 -0.10 -5.11
N PRO A 5 11.61 0.08 -3.78
CA PRO A 5 10.88 1.09 -2.99
C PRO A 5 11.21 2.56 -3.32
N SER A 6 11.99 2.84 -4.38
CA SER A 6 12.57 4.15 -4.67
C SER A 6 11.68 5.11 -5.48
N GLN A 7 10.51 4.68 -5.96
CA GLN A 7 9.58 5.53 -6.72
C GLN A 7 8.13 5.31 -6.28
N ILE A 8 7.82 5.68 -5.04
CA ILE A 8 6.43 5.74 -4.60
C ILE A 8 5.83 7.04 -5.14
N ASP A 9 5.05 6.90 -6.22
CA ASP A 9 4.25 7.98 -6.76
C ASP A 9 3.04 8.22 -5.87
N GLU A 10 3.00 9.39 -5.25
CA GLU A 10 1.90 9.83 -4.39
C GLU A 10 0.52 9.75 -5.09
N ASN A 11 0.47 10.05 -6.39
CA ASN A 11 -0.75 10.04 -7.19
C ASN A 11 -1.14 8.66 -7.72
N LYS A 12 -0.33 7.63 -7.47
CA LYS A 12 -0.56 6.29 -7.99
C LYS A 12 -1.29 5.42 -6.98
N LEU A 13 -2.05 4.47 -7.51
CA LEU A 13 -2.74 3.44 -6.73
C LEU A 13 -1.93 2.16 -6.79
N TYR A 14 -1.59 1.64 -5.62
CA TYR A 14 -0.85 0.40 -5.44
C TYR A 14 -1.78 -0.70 -4.94
N THR A 15 -1.59 -1.91 -5.43
CA THR A 15 -2.31 -3.08 -4.93
C THR A 15 -1.74 -3.57 -3.60
N VAL A 16 -2.51 -4.37 -2.87
CA VAL A 16 -2.08 -4.97 -1.60
C VAL A 16 -0.73 -5.69 -1.72
N SER A 17 -0.50 -6.41 -2.82
CA SER A 17 0.75 -7.13 -3.07
C SER A 17 1.93 -6.17 -3.30
N GLU A 18 1.74 -5.09 -4.06
CA GLU A 18 2.77 -4.07 -4.25
C GLU A 18 3.10 -3.35 -2.94
N VAL A 19 2.09 -3.00 -2.14
CA VAL A 19 2.31 -2.37 -0.82
C VAL A 19 3.04 -3.32 0.14
N ALA A 20 2.73 -4.62 0.07
CA ALA A 20 3.40 -5.64 0.87
C ALA A 20 4.91 -5.70 0.52
N GLU A 21 5.24 -5.66 -0.78
CA GLU A 21 6.63 -5.59 -1.25
C GLU A 21 7.32 -4.28 -0.84
N ILE A 22 6.63 -3.12 -0.99
CA ILE A 22 7.18 -1.80 -0.63
C ILE A 22 7.52 -1.71 0.86
N LEU A 23 6.61 -2.16 1.71
CA LEU A 23 6.79 -2.14 3.17
C LEU A 23 7.59 -3.35 3.69
N ASN A 24 7.96 -4.28 2.81
CA ASN A 24 8.58 -5.57 3.13
C ASN A 24 7.81 -6.33 4.24
N VAL A 25 6.48 -6.33 4.16
CA VAL A 25 5.58 -7.02 5.07
C VAL A 25 4.72 -8.04 4.31
N THR A 26 3.99 -8.88 5.05
CA THR A 26 3.05 -9.81 4.41
C THR A 26 1.78 -9.10 3.93
N GLU A 27 1.13 -9.64 2.89
CA GLU A 27 -0.18 -9.15 2.46
C GLU A 27 -1.24 -9.16 3.58
N GLN A 28 -1.13 -10.11 4.52
CA GLN A 28 -2.00 -10.16 5.70
C GLN A 28 -1.82 -8.93 6.58
N THR A 29 -0.58 -8.51 6.80
CA THR A 29 -0.24 -7.28 7.53
C THR A 29 -0.82 -6.05 6.83
N VAL A 30 -0.66 -5.93 5.50
CA VAL A 30 -1.27 -4.83 4.73
C VAL A 30 -2.80 -4.83 4.85
N ARG A 31 -3.47 -5.99 4.75
CA ARG A 31 -4.92 -6.11 4.95
C ARG A 31 -5.33 -5.72 6.37
N LYS A 32 -4.51 -6.02 7.38
CA LYS A 32 -4.74 -5.59 8.76
C LYS A 32 -4.62 -4.08 8.89
N HIS A 33 -3.63 -3.46 8.27
CA HIS A 33 -3.49 -1.99 8.24
C HIS A 33 -4.68 -1.30 7.56
N LEU A 34 -5.20 -1.89 6.47
CA LEU A 34 -6.44 -1.44 5.83
C LEU A 34 -7.65 -1.55 6.79
N LYS A 35 -7.78 -2.67 7.53
CA LYS A 35 -8.86 -2.86 8.50
C LYS A 35 -8.80 -1.87 9.66
N VAL A 36 -7.61 -1.58 10.16
CA VAL A 36 -7.36 -0.67 11.30
C VAL A 36 -7.42 0.80 10.86
N LYS A 37 -7.64 1.09 9.57
CA LYS A 37 -7.61 2.43 8.97
C LYS A 37 -6.27 3.16 9.13
N LEU A 38 -5.18 2.40 9.33
CA LEU A 38 -3.81 2.91 9.30
C LEU A 38 -3.37 3.29 7.89
N LEU A 39 -3.90 2.59 6.88
CA LEU A 39 -3.74 2.91 5.47
C LEU A 39 -5.11 3.14 4.85
N LYS A 40 -5.31 4.25 4.14
CA LYS A 40 -6.51 4.44 3.33
C LYS A 40 -6.36 3.75 1.98
N GLY A 41 -7.17 2.70 1.80
CA GLY A 41 -7.37 2.06 0.52
C GLY A 41 -8.79 2.24 -0.01
N LYS A 42 -8.93 2.23 -1.33
CA LYS A 42 -10.20 2.16 -2.04
C LYS A 42 -10.35 0.77 -2.65
N LYS A 43 -11.53 0.18 -2.49
CA LYS A 43 -11.89 -1.04 -3.20
C LYS A 43 -12.35 -0.66 -4.60
N ILE A 44 -11.60 -1.08 -5.62
CA ILE A 44 -11.95 -0.85 -7.03
C ILE A 44 -12.20 -2.23 -7.66
N GLY A 45 -13.47 -2.50 -7.97
CA GLY A 45 -13.93 -3.81 -8.42
C GLY A 45 -13.68 -4.90 -7.36
N LYS A 46 -12.86 -5.90 -7.71
CA LYS A 46 -12.53 -7.05 -6.85
C LYS A 46 -11.25 -6.86 -6.03
N LYS A 47 -10.46 -5.81 -6.29
CA LYS A 47 -9.14 -5.60 -5.66
C LYS A 47 -9.15 -4.36 -4.76
N TRP A 48 -8.25 -4.38 -3.77
CA TRP A 48 -7.97 -3.23 -2.92
C TRP A 48 -6.77 -2.46 -3.48
N TYR A 49 -6.95 -1.15 -3.58
CA TYR A 49 -5.96 -0.20 -4.04
C TYR A 49 -5.66 0.78 -2.92
N ILE A 50 -4.39 1.13 -2.74
CA ILE A 50 -3.88 2.02 -1.71
C ILE A 50 -3.23 3.21 -2.40
N GLU A 51 -3.55 4.42 -1.96
CA GLU A 51 -2.95 5.63 -2.50
C GLU A 51 -1.48 5.75 -2.08
N GLY A 52 -0.57 6.04 -3.02
CA GLY A 52 0.86 6.17 -2.74
C GLY A 52 1.16 7.21 -1.66
N ARG A 53 0.37 8.29 -1.59
CA ARG A 53 0.43 9.31 -0.51
C ARG A 53 0.34 8.69 0.88
N GLU A 54 -0.54 7.70 1.06
CA GLU A 54 -0.73 7.07 2.37
C GLU A 54 0.41 6.12 2.71
N ILE A 55 0.97 5.43 1.71
CA ILE A 55 2.15 4.59 1.90
C ILE A 55 3.34 5.45 2.30
N LYS A 56 3.53 6.59 1.62
CA LYS A 56 4.63 7.51 1.90
C LYS A 56 4.50 8.12 3.31
N LYS A 57 3.31 8.57 3.70
CA LYS A 57 3.03 8.98 5.08
C LYS A 57 3.29 7.90 6.12
N PHE A 58 3.06 6.63 5.77
CA PHE A 58 3.31 5.51 6.66
C PHE A 58 4.81 5.20 6.82
N ILE A 59 5.63 5.49 5.80
CA ILE A 59 7.09 5.33 5.86
C ILE A 59 7.76 6.53 6.54
N GLU A 60 7.26 7.74 6.30
CA GLU A 60 7.81 8.98 6.88
C GLU A 60 7.32 9.27 8.31
N GLY A 61 6.26 8.57 8.77
CA GLY A 61 5.57 8.82 10.04
C GLY A 61 5.81 7.81 11.15
#